data_AF-A0A6L7ZWG7-F1
#
_entry.id   AF-A0A6L7ZWG7-F1
#
_cell.length_a   1.000
_cell.length_b   1.000
_cell.length_c   1.000
_cell.angle_alpha   90.00
_cell.angle_beta   90.00
_cell.angle_gamma   90.00
#
_symmetry.space_group_name_H-M   'P 1'
#
loop_
_entity.id
_entity.type
_entity.pdbx_description
1 polymer ?
#
loop_
_entity_poly.entity_id
_entity_poly.type
_entity_poly.pdbx_seq_one_letter_code
_entity_poly.pdbx_strand_id
1 'polypeptide(L)' 'MAVYTQVADDELAAFLDAYDIGALVSYKGIAEGVENSNYFLQTERGSFILTLYEKRVDP' A
#
# COMPACT_ATOMS: atom_id res chain seq x y z
N MET A 1 13.29 15.35 -2.95
CA MET A 1 12.03 15.75 -2.28
C MET A 1 11.14 14.52 -2.32
N ALA A 2 10.91 13.85 -1.19
CA ALA A 2 10.12 12.61 -1.16
C ALA A 2 8.65 13.00 -1.23
N VAL A 3 7.99 12.67 -2.34
CA VAL A 3 6.55 12.78 -2.47
C VAL A 3 5.99 11.59 -1.71
N TYR A 4 5.58 11.79 -0.46
CA TYR A 4 4.75 10.81 0.23
C TYR A 4 3.35 10.95 -0.35
N THR A 5 3.00 10.11 -1.32
CA THR A 5 1.61 9.89 -1.67
C THR A 5 0.95 9.26 -0.44
N GLN A 6 0.35 10.08 0.43
CA GLN A 6 -0.54 9.59 1.48
C GLN A 6 -1.76 9.00 0.78
N VAL A 7 -1.70 7.71 0.48
CA VAL A 7 -2.91 6.95 0.14
C VAL A 7 -3.78 7.00 1.38
N ALA A 8 -4.93 7.65 1.29
CA ALA A 8 -5.87 7.71 2.40
C ALA A 8 -6.30 6.28 2.76
N ASP A 9 -6.52 6.05 4.06
CA ASP A 9 -6.87 4.72 4.60
C ASP A 9 -8.06 4.11 3.86
N ASP A 10 -9.04 4.97 3.55
CA ASP A 10 -10.27 4.65 2.83
C ASP A 10 -10.01 4.24 1.37
N GLU A 11 -9.10 4.93 0.67
CA GLU A 11 -8.75 4.59 -0.71
C GLU A 11 -7.98 3.27 -0.78
N LEU A 12 -7.07 3.04 0.17
CA LEU A 12 -6.36 1.78 0.27
C LEU A 12 -7.32 0.62 0.58
N ALA A 13 -8.25 0.81 1.52
CA ALA A 13 -9.25 -0.20 1.86
C ALA A 13 -10.16 -0.51 0.66
N ALA A 14 -10.65 0.51 -0.05
CA ALA A 14 -11.46 0.35 -1.25
C ALA A 14 -10.68 -0.34 -2.40
N PHE A 15 -9.40 -0.04 -2.56
CA PHE A 15 -8.53 -0.73 -3.52
C PHE A 15 -8.36 -2.20 -3.17
N LEU A 16 -8.16 -2.52 -1.89
CA LEU A 16 -7.99 -3.89 -1.41
C LEU A 16 -9.29 -4.70 -1.42
N ASP A 17 -10.46 -4.06 -1.34
CA ASP A 17 -11.79 -4.70 -1.46
C ASP A 17 -11.96 -5.42 -2.82
N ALA A 18 -11.28 -4.95 -3.86
CA ALA A 18 -11.26 -5.63 -5.16
C ALA A 18 -10.50 -6.97 -5.15
N TYR A 19 -9.81 -7.31 -4.06
CA TYR A 19 -9.03 -8.54 -3.91
C TYR A 19 -9.65 -9.44 -2.84
N ASP A 20 -9.67 -10.76 -3.08
CA ASP A 20 -10.23 -11.76 -2.15
C ASP A 20 -9.29 -12.08 -0.96
N ILE A 21 -8.67 -11.04 -0.39
CA ILE A 21 -7.74 -11.11 0.75
C ILE A 21 -8.41 -10.81 2.09
N GLY A 22 -9.70 -10.44 2.09
CA GLY A 22 -10.46 -10.08 3.29
C GLY A 22 -10.29 -8.62 3.70
N ALA A 23 -11.01 -8.20 4.75
CA ALA A 23 -10.99 -6.81 5.19
C ALA A 23 -9.63 -6.41 5.76
N LEU A 24 -9.20 -5.18 5.45
CA LEU A 24 -7.97 -4.61 6.00
C LEU A 24 -8.15 -4.35 7.50
N VAL A 25 -7.36 -5.03 8.33
CA VAL A 25 -7.34 -4.87 9.79
C VAL A 25 -6.36 -3.78 10.19
N SER A 26 -5.18 -3.78 9.59
CA SER A 26 -4.15 -2.78 9.84
C SER A 26 -3.14 -2.77 8.70
N TYR A 27 -2.48 -1.64 8.48
CA TYR A 27 -1.38 -1.52 7.54
C TYR A 27 -0.24 -0.72 8.14
N LYS A 28 0.98 -1.01 7.70
CA LYS A 28 2.19 -0.30 8.14
C LYS A 28 3.08 -0.01 6.94
N GLY A 29 3.36 1.27 6.70
CA GLY A 29 4.36 1.68 5.71
C GLY A 29 5.76 1.18 6.09
N ILE A 30 6.44 0.58 5.13
CA ILE A 30 7.83 0.14 5.26
C ILE A 30 8.70 1.23 4.66
N ALA A 31 9.38 1.99 5.52
CA ALA A 31 10.26 3.09 5.13
C ALA A 31 11.64 2.63 4.64
N GLU A 32 11.73 1.45 4.03
CA GLU A 32 12.93 0.93 3.38
C GLU A 32 12.71 0.88 1.87
N GLY A 33 13.07 1.96 1.19
CA GLY A 33 12.95 2.09 -0.25
C GLY A 33 13.03 3.53 -0.69
N VAL A 34 14.01 3.88 -1.53
CA VAL A 34 14.14 5.24 -2.10
C VAL A 34 13.18 5.44 -3.28
N GLU A 35 12.61 4.37 -3.82
CA GLU A 35 11.91 4.38 -5.11
C GLU A 35 10.51 3.73 -5.11
N ASN A 36 10.14 2.96 -4.09
CA ASN A 36 8.83 2.30 -4.04
C ASN A 36 8.21 2.44 -2.66
N SER A 37 6.89 2.64 -2.63
CA SER A 37 6.12 2.68 -1.40
C SER A 37 5.63 1.28 -1.06
N ASN A 38 6.28 0.65 -0.08
CA ASN A 38 5.94 -0.68 0.41
C ASN A 38 5.08 -0.59 1.68
N TYR A 39 4.05 -1.43 1.77
CA TYR A 39 3.17 -1.52 2.93
C TYR A 39 3.01 -2.97 3.36
N PHE A 40 3.16 -3.23 4.65
CA PHE A 40 2.73 -4.46 5.27
C PHE A 40 1.23 -4.36 5.57
N LEU A 41 0.44 -5.27 5.04
CA LEU A 41 -1.01 -5.35 5.24
C LEU A 41 -1.32 -6.53 6.14
N GLN A 42 -2.14 -6.30 7.16
CA GLN A 42 -2.76 -7.33 7.96
C GLN A 42 -4.24 -7.33 7.66
N THR A 43 -4.75 -8.47 7.20
CA THR A 43 -6.16 -8.68 6.85
C THR A 43 -6.73 -9.82 7.68
N GLU A 44 -8.04 -10.01 7.62
CA GLU A 44 -8.70 -11.13 8.30
C GLU A 44 -8.27 -12.51 7.79
N ARG A 45 -7.82 -12.61 6.53
CA ARG A 45 -7.41 -13.90 5.93
C ARG A 45 -5.91 -14.15 6.00
N GLY A 46 -5.11 -13.15 6.37
CA GLY A 46 -3.66 -13.29 6.46
C GLY A 46 -2.89 -11.99 6.35
N SER A 47 -1.57 -12.11 6.22
CA SER A 47 -0.66 -11.00 6.04
C SER A 47 -0.18 -10.90 4.60
N PHE A 48 -0.13 -9.69 4.06
CA PHE A 48 0.24 -9.41 2.67
C PHE A 48 1.24 -8.25 2.60
N ILE A 49 2.00 -8.16 1.50
CA ILE A 49 2.83 -7.00 1.19
C ILE A 49 2.24 -6.32 -0.04
N LEU A 50 1.96 -5.03 0.08
CA LEU A 50 1.59 -4.17 -1.05
C LEU A 50 2.78 -3.32 -1.46
N THR A 51 3.15 -3.40 -2.73
CA THR A 51 4.19 -2.55 -3.33
C THR A 51 3.52 -1.64 -4.35
N LEU A 52 3.51 -0.34 -4.06
CA LEU A 52 3.10 0.68 -5.02
C LEU A 52 4.33 1.13 -5.81
N TYR A 53 4.32 0.77 -7.10
CA TYR A 53 5.32 1.25 -8.05
C TYR A 53 4.92 2.66 -8.49
N GLU A 54 5.56 3.68 -7.91
CA GLU A 54 5.47 5.04 -8.41
C GLU A 54 6.27 5.10 -9.71
N LYS A 55 5.57 4.93 -10.84
CA LYS A 55 6.18 5.05 -12.16
C LYS A 55 6.87 6.40 -12.23
N ARG A 56 8.18 6.43 -12.50
CA ARG A 56 8.85 7.67 -12.90
C ARG A 56 8.04 8.20 -14.09
N VAL A 57 7.36 9.32 -13.88
CA VAL A 57 6.93 10.20 -14.96
C VAL A 57 8.22 10.75 -15.57
N ASP A 58 8.89 9.91 -16.37
CA ASP A 58 9.88 10.37 -17.33
C ASP A 58 9.09 10.97 -18.51
N PRO A 59 9.21 12.30 -18.75
CA PRO A 59 8.49 13.03 -19.80
C PRO A 59 8.96 12.69 -21.22
#